data_AF-A0A5J4QB44-F1
#
_entry.id   AF-A0A5J4QB44-F1
#
_cell.length_a   1.000
_cell.length_b   1.000
_cell.length_c   1.000
_cell.angle_alpha   90.00
_cell.angle_beta   90.00
_cell.angle_gamma   90.00
#
_symmetry.space_group_name_H-M   'P 1'
#
loop_
_entity.id
_entity.type
_entity.pdbx_description
1 polymer ?
#
loop_
_entity_poly.entity_id
_entity_poly.type
_entity_poly.pdbx_seq_one_letter_code
_entity_poly.pdbx_strand_id
1 'polypeptide(L)'
;MGVPIGSLNNTKSITVTHKKSHMKLQFIDAENLFGPMTLKACVKDYGDKSEHKDVFPYELINSNNWNEVLMKTEPFEYEDFKSQLKGGYSITKDEYDQYLIDFKRFTNRLDYLKYYNINDTEIMVKPLMNLIDTFEQFNIDVLHYISIASCAYATKHYSTYFPSKFNLESDQQQYYEDFDINTDYSNPNPNA
;
A
#
# COMPACT_ATOMS: atom_id res chain seq x y z
N MET A 1 1.85 -26.08 -10.05
CA MET A 1 1.03 -24.92 -10.48
C MET A 1 1.72 -23.66 -9.98
N GLY A 2 1.90 -22.65 -10.84
CA GLY A 2 2.57 -21.39 -10.47
C GLY A 2 1.73 -20.60 -9.46
N VAL A 3 2.40 -19.96 -8.51
CA VAL A 3 1.76 -19.10 -7.51
C VAL A 3 1.32 -17.80 -8.18
N PRO A 4 0.07 -17.31 -7.98
CA PRO A 4 -0.41 -16.05 -8.56
C PRO A 4 0.46 -14.85 -8.17
N ILE A 5 0.52 -13.83 -9.03
CA ILE A 5 1.08 -12.51 -8.69
C ILE A 5 0.23 -11.91 -7.56
N GLY A 6 0.85 -11.38 -6.50
CA GLY A 6 0.15 -10.85 -5.33
C GLY A 6 -0.28 -11.91 -4.30
N SER A 7 0.29 -13.12 -4.34
CA SER A 7 0.05 -14.11 -3.28
C SER A 7 0.64 -13.63 -1.95
N LEU A 8 -0.14 -13.77 -0.87
CA LEU A 8 0.23 -13.37 0.51
C LEU A 8 1.60 -13.85 0.99
N ASN A 9 2.10 -14.96 0.45
CA ASN A 9 3.31 -15.61 0.95
C ASN A 9 4.60 -15.11 0.29
N ASN A 10 4.53 -14.40 -0.83
CA ASN A 10 5.70 -13.88 -1.53
C ASN A 10 5.32 -12.68 -2.40
N THR A 11 5.86 -11.51 -2.06
CA THR A 11 5.94 -10.36 -2.96
C THR A 11 6.83 -10.68 -4.16
N LYS A 12 6.41 -10.26 -5.36
CA LYS A 12 7.05 -10.69 -6.63
C LYS A 12 7.19 -9.52 -7.58
N SER A 13 8.20 -9.59 -8.45
CA SER A 13 8.19 -8.86 -9.71
C SER A 13 8.21 -9.86 -10.87
N ILE A 14 7.55 -9.51 -11.97
CA ILE A 14 7.53 -10.31 -13.19
C ILE A 14 7.90 -9.42 -14.36
N THR A 15 8.87 -9.87 -15.17
CA THR A 15 9.22 -9.20 -16.42
C THR A 15 8.68 -10.00 -17.59
N VAL A 16 7.76 -9.42 -18.34
CA VAL A 16 7.23 -9.96 -19.59
C VAL A 16 8.03 -9.37 -20.74
N THR A 17 8.66 -10.24 -21.55
CA THR A 17 9.43 -9.82 -22.73
C THR A 17 8.69 -10.18 -24.01
N HIS A 18 8.40 -9.20 -24.85
CA HIS A 18 7.88 -9.44 -26.18
C HIS A 18 9.01 -9.93 -27.10
N LYS A 19 8.94 -11.21 -27.50
CA LYS A 19 10.03 -11.92 -28.20
C LYS A 19 10.52 -11.23 -29.48
N LYS A 20 9.64 -10.57 -30.24
CA LYS A 20 9.99 -9.98 -31.54
C LYS A 20 10.57 -8.57 -31.43
N SER A 21 9.99 -7.71 -30.58
CA SER A 21 10.48 -6.33 -30.43
C SER A 21 11.51 -6.18 -29.31
N HIS A 22 11.75 -7.23 -28.54
CA HIS A 22 12.56 -7.21 -27.32
C HIS A 22 12.09 -6.23 -26.24
N MET A 23 10.87 -5.69 -26.37
CA MET A 23 10.25 -4.82 -25.36
C MET A 23 10.02 -5.60 -24.07
N LYS A 24 10.28 -4.96 -22.93
CA LYS A 24 10.09 -5.52 -21.59
C LYS A 24 9.07 -4.70 -20.81
N LEU A 25 8.10 -5.39 -20.21
CA LEU A 25 7.17 -4.81 -19.25
C LEU A 25 7.43 -5.48 -17.90
N GLN A 26 7.69 -4.67 -16.87
CA GLN A 26 7.91 -5.16 -15.52
C GLN A 26 6.70 -4.83 -14.66
N PHE A 27 6.13 -5.85 -14.04
CA PHE A 27 5.07 -5.74 -13.05
C PHE A 27 5.72 -5.94 -11.68
N ILE A 28 5.63 -4.93 -10.82
CA ILE A 28 6.18 -4.96 -9.48
C ILE A 28 5.01 -4.90 -8.50
N ASP A 29 4.99 -5.84 -7.57
CA ASP A 29 4.08 -5.77 -6.44
C ASP A 29 4.52 -4.63 -5.51
N ALA A 30 3.65 -3.65 -5.28
CA ALA A 30 3.97 -2.47 -4.48
C ALA A 30 4.19 -2.78 -2.99
N GLU A 31 3.71 -3.92 -2.49
CA GLU A 31 4.09 -4.38 -1.15
C GLU A 31 5.60 -4.64 -1.03
N ASN A 32 6.33 -4.85 -2.15
CA ASN A 32 7.79 -4.86 -2.09
C ASN A 32 8.36 -3.51 -1.64
N LEU A 33 7.71 -2.41 -2.01
CA LEU A 33 8.18 -1.04 -1.85
C LEU A 33 7.74 -0.41 -0.53
N PHE A 34 6.60 -0.82 0.00
CA PHE A 34 6.09 -0.30 1.27
C PHE A 34 6.19 -1.32 2.43
N GLY A 35 6.40 -2.60 2.11
CA GLY A 35 6.23 -3.69 3.05
C GLY A 35 4.77 -4.12 3.20
N PRO A 36 4.48 -5.16 4.00
CA PRO A 36 3.12 -5.65 4.22
C PRO A 36 2.29 -4.61 4.99
N MET A 37 1.42 -3.88 4.29
CA MET A 37 0.51 -2.91 4.89
C MET A 37 -0.77 -2.73 4.08
N THR A 38 -1.80 -2.17 4.70
CA THR A 38 -3.02 -1.80 3.97
C THR A 38 -2.80 -0.53 3.16
N LEU A 39 -3.50 -0.38 2.03
CA LEU A 39 -3.47 0.86 1.25
C LEU A 39 -3.87 2.09 2.10
N LYS A 40 -4.83 1.93 3.03
CA LYS A 40 -5.24 3.01 3.96
C LYS A 40 -4.07 3.49 4.84
N ALA A 41 -3.26 2.56 5.35
CA ALA A 41 -2.06 2.90 6.11
C ALA A 41 -1.00 3.54 5.21
N CYS A 42 -0.78 2.99 4.01
CA CYS A 42 0.17 3.55 3.04
C CYS A 42 -0.14 5.01 2.69
N VAL A 43 -1.40 5.33 2.36
CA VAL A 43 -1.83 6.71 2.07
C VAL A 43 -1.65 7.62 3.28
N LYS A 44 -1.96 7.14 4.49
CA LYS A 44 -1.79 7.91 5.72
C LYS A 44 -0.31 8.23 6.02
N ASP A 45 0.57 7.27 5.81
CA ASP A 45 1.96 7.35 6.23
C ASP A 45 2.85 8.00 5.16
N TYR A 46 2.54 7.78 3.87
CA TYR A 46 3.35 8.20 2.73
C TYR A 46 2.61 9.11 1.73
N GLY A 47 1.29 9.27 1.82
CA GLY A 47 0.47 10.01 0.87
C GLY A 47 0.11 11.42 1.32
N ASP A 48 -0.90 12.01 0.68
CA ASP A 48 -1.52 13.27 1.11
C ASP A 48 -2.56 12.99 2.21
N LYS A 49 -2.55 13.81 3.27
CA LYS A 49 -3.50 13.70 4.38
C LYS A 49 -4.95 14.02 3.96
N SER A 50 -5.16 14.68 2.82
CA SER A 50 -6.51 14.91 2.28
C SER A 50 -7.09 13.72 1.51
N GLU A 51 -6.25 12.78 1.06
CA GLU A 51 -6.68 11.59 0.35
C GLU A 51 -7.15 10.52 1.35
N HIS A 52 -8.18 9.77 0.97
CA HIS A 52 -8.68 8.68 1.81
C HIS A 52 -9.11 7.50 0.96
N LYS A 53 -8.92 6.31 1.56
CA LYS A 53 -9.39 5.06 0.99
C LYS A 53 -10.86 4.86 1.32
N ASP A 54 -11.67 4.66 0.28
CA ASP A 54 -13.09 4.32 0.40
C ASP A 54 -13.31 2.85 0.78
N VAL A 55 -14.58 2.42 0.89
CA VAL A 55 -14.96 1.04 1.24
C VAL A 55 -15.78 0.38 0.14
N PHE A 56 -15.57 -0.92 -0.07
CA PHE A 56 -16.34 -1.71 -1.05
C PHE A 56 -16.59 -3.15 -0.55
N PRO A 57 -17.78 -3.74 -0.78
CA PRO A 57 -18.08 -5.12 -0.39
C PRO A 57 -17.52 -6.14 -1.38
N TYR A 58 -16.41 -6.80 -1.01
CA TYR A 58 -15.65 -7.68 -1.91
C TYR A 58 -16.31 -9.02 -2.24
N GLU A 59 -17.17 -9.53 -1.35
CA GLU A 59 -17.71 -10.89 -1.46
C GLU A 59 -19.10 -10.96 -2.09
N LEU A 60 -19.72 -9.79 -2.32
CA LEU A 60 -21.11 -9.71 -2.79
C LEU A 60 -21.26 -10.01 -4.29
N ILE A 61 -20.19 -9.80 -5.07
CA ILE A 61 -20.21 -9.86 -6.53
C ILE A 61 -19.36 -11.02 -7.04
N ASN A 62 -19.89 -11.76 -8.00
CA ASN A 62 -19.19 -12.80 -8.74
C ASN A 62 -19.67 -12.84 -10.20
N SER A 63 -19.06 -13.72 -10.99
CA SER A 63 -19.34 -13.86 -12.43
C SER A 63 -20.81 -14.16 -12.77
N ASN A 64 -21.60 -14.68 -11.83
CA ASN A 64 -22.98 -15.07 -12.07
C ASN A 64 -23.99 -13.97 -11.70
N ASN A 65 -23.68 -13.11 -10.71
CA ASN A 65 -24.64 -12.13 -10.18
C ASN A 65 -24.26 -10.66 -10.43
N TRP A 66 -23.09 -10.39 -11.03
CA TRP A 66 -22.55 -9.02 -11.13
C TRP A 66 -23.54 -8.01 -11.71
N ASN A 67 -24.26 -8.36 -12.78
CA ASN A 67 -25.15 -7.42 -13.46
C ASN A 67 -26.35 -7.06 -12.58
N GLU A 68 -26.95 -8.05 -11.91
CA GLU A 68 -28.08 -7.82 -11.01
C GLU A 68 -27.67 -6.98 -9.79
N VAL A 69 -26.49 -7.26 -9.22
CA VAL A 69 -26.01 -6.57 -8.02
C VAL A 69 -25.55 -5.15 -8.34
N LEU A 70 -24.86 -4.94 -9.47
CA LEU A 70 -24.23 -3.66 -9.80
C LEU A 70 -25.18 -2.65 -10.48
N MET A 71 -26.27 -3.11 -11.11
CA MET A 71 -27.25 -2.21 -11.73
C MET A 71 -28.26 -1.62 -10.74
N LYS A 72 -28.25 -2.07 -9.48
CA LYS A 72 -29.09 -1.54 -8.41
C LYS A 72 -28.74 -0.09 -8.09
N THR A 73 -29.78 0.70 -7.86
CA THR A 73 -29.69 2.14 -7.53
C THR A 73 -29.68 2.36 -6.02
N GLU A 74 -30.13 1.38 -5.23
CA GLU A 74 -29.98 1.41 -3.78
C GLU A 74 -28.51 1.21 -3.35
N PRO A 75 -28.08 1.81 -2.23
CA PRO A 75 -26.75 1.54 -1.66
C PRO A 75 -26.62 0.08 -1.21
N PHE A 76 -25.40 -0.31 -0.87
CA PHE A 76 -25.11 -1.59 -0.24
C PHE A 76 -25.55 -1.52 1.22
N GLU A 77 -26.06 -2.63 1.76
CA GLU A 77 -26.41 -2.72 3.16
C GLU A 77 -25.15 -2.86 4.03
N TYR A 78 -25.23 -2.51 5.30
CA TYR A 78 -24.08 -2.60 6.21
C TYR A 78 -23.49 -4.03 6.29
N GLU A 79 -24.37 -5.04 6.31
CA GLU A 79 -23.96 -6.45 6.36
C GLU A 79 -23.26 -6.92 5.09
N ASP A 80 -23.46 -6.24 3.96
CA ASP A 80 -22.78 -6.59 2.69
C ASP A 80 -21.25 -6.39 2.79
N PHE A 81 -20.78 -5.55 3.72
CA PHE A 81 -19.36 -5.28 3.93
C PHE A 81 -18.64 -6.31 4.80
N LYS A 82 -19.38 -7.27 5.38
CA LYS A 82 -18.79 -8.33 6.18
C LYS A 82 -18.01 -9.29 5.28
N SER A 83 -16.69 -9.37 5.50
CA SER A 83 -15.80 -10.21 4.71
C SER A 83 -15.40 -11.47 5.48
N GLN A 84 -15.82 -12.64 5.00
CA GLN A 84 -15.34 -13.93 5.49
C GLN A 84 -13.85 -14.15 5.16
N LEU A 85 -13.38 -13.62 4.03
CA LEU A 85 -11.98 -13.67 3.60
C LEU A 85 -11.04 -12.94 4.57
N LYS A 86 -11.54 -11.91 5.25
CA LYS A 86 -10.81 -11.14 6.27
C LYS A 86 -11.19 -11.56 7.70
N GLY A 87 -11.50 -12.84 7.92
CA GLY A 87 -11.79 -13.37 9.26
C GLY A 87 -13.06 -12.81 9.89
N GLY A 88 -14.05 -12.42 9.09
CA GLY A 88 -15.29 -11.80 9.56
C GLY A 88 -15.18 -10.30 9.82
N TYR A 89 -14.09 -9.65 9.40
CA TYR A 89 -13.96 -8.19 9.44
C TYR A 89 -15.13 -7.51 8.73
N SER A 90 -15.65 -6.46 9.37
CA SER A 90 -16.60 -5.53 8.76
C SER A 90 -16.09 -4.11 8.99
N ILE A 91 -16.57 -3.18 8.16
CA ILE A 91 -16.27 -1.77 8.29
C ILE A 91 -16.88 -1.18 9.57
N THR A 92 -16.37 -0.04 10.01
CA THR A 92 -16.95 0.70 11.14
C THR A 92 -18.25 1.40 10.74
N LYS A 93 -19.04 1.79 11.74
CA LYS A 93 -20.28 2.54 11.50
C LYS A 93 -20.02 3.88 10.81
N ASP A 94 -18.96 4.58 11.22
CA ASP A 94 -18.57 5.86 10.62
C ASP A 94 -18.15 5.70 9.14
N GLU A 95 -17.39 4.64 8.82
CA GLU A 95 -17.04 4.31 7.43
C GLU A 95 -18.27 4.01 6.57
N TYR A 96 -19.28 3.32 7.14
CA TYR A 96 -20.52 3.05 6.44
C TYR A 96 -21.37 4.32 6.23
N ASP A 97 -21.45 5.18 7.24
CA ASP A 97 -22.20 6.42 7.15
C ASP A 97 -21.55 7.38 6.12
N GLN A 98 -20.22 7.39 6.04
CA GLN A 98 -19.47 8.10 4.99
C GLN A 98 -19.76 7.51 3.60
N TYR A 99 -19.73 6.17 3.47
CA TYR A 99 -20.12 5.48 2.23
C TYR A 99 -21.51 5.90 1.75
N LEU A 100 -22.51 5.98 2.64
CA LEU A 100 -23.86 6.41 2.28
C LEU A 100 -23.93 7.86 1.80
N ILE A 101 -23.05 8.74 2.31
CA ILE A 101 -22.95 10.13 1.85
C ILE A 101 -22.35 10.17 0.45
N ASP A 102 -21.27 9.42 0.21
CA ASP A 102 -20.57 9.42 -1.07
C ASP A 102 -21.37 8.71 -2.16
N PHE A 103 -22.07 7.63 -1.82
CA PHE A 103 -22.91 6.89 -2.76
C PHE A 103 -23.97 7.77 -3.42
N LYS A 104 -24.47 8.82 -2.75
CA LYS A 104 -25.45 9.77 -3.31
C LYS A 104 -24.95 10.51 -4.55
N ARG A 105 -23.65 10.52 -4.80
CA ARG A 105 -23.03 11.13 -6.00
C ARG A 105 -23.15 10.23 -7.23
N PHE A 106 -23.57 8.98 -7.07
CA PHE A 106 -23.60 7.96 -8.11
C PHE A 106 -25.02 7.47 -8.37
N THR A 107 -25.28 7.06 -9.62
CA THR A 107 -26.60 6.59 -10.04
C THR A 107 -26.87 5.15 -9.59
N ASN A 108 -25.83 4.31 -9.62
CA ASN A 108 -25.91 2.89 -9.31
C ASN A 108 -24.57 2.40 -8.74
N ARG A 109 -24.56 1.16 -8.27
CA ARG A 109 -23.39 0.51 -7.68
C ARG A 109 -22.24 0.29 -8.67
N LEU A 110 -22.51 0.18 -9.97
CA LEU A 110 -21.47 0.09 -11.00
C LEU A 110 -20.67 1.40 -11.11
N ASP A 111 -21.34 2.54 -11.09
CA ASP A 111 -20.69 3.85 -11.15
C ASP A 111 -19.84 4.08 -9.89
N TYR A 112 -20.36 3.68 -8.72
CA TYR A 112 -19.57 3.67 -7.48
C TYR A 112 -18.35 2.75 -7.57
N LEU A 113 -18.48 1.52 -8.09
CA LEU A 113 -17.35 0.59 -8.27
C LEU A 113 -16.26 1.17 -9.19
N LYS A 114 -16.64 1.82 -10.30
CA LYS A 114 -15.68 2.47 -11.19
C LYS A 114 -14.90 3.57 -10.47
N TYR A 115 -15.62 4.45 -9.77
CA TYR A 115 -15.01 5.50 -8.96
C TYR A 115 -14.08 4.92 -7.90
N TYR A 116 -14.55 3.91 -7.14
CA TYR A 116 -13.77 3.24 -6.09
C TYR A 116 -12.44 2.69 -6.64
N ASN A 117 -12.47 1.98 -7.78
CA ASN A 117 -11.26 1.42 -8.38
C ASN A 117 -10.29 2.50 -8.89
N ILE A 118 -10.83 3.61 -9.41
CA ILE A 118 -10.04 4.77 -9.82
C ILE A 118 -9.38 5.41 -8.60
N ASN A 119 -10.16 5.70 -7.55
CA ASN A 119 -9.66 6.29 -6.30
C ASN A 119 -8.55 5.41 -5.69
N ASP A 120 -8.76 4.11 -5.57
CA ASP A 120 -7.74 3.16 -5.06
C ASP A 120 -6.43 3.20 -5.88
N THR A 121 -6.50 3.51 -7.16
CA THR A 121 -5.32 3.66 -8.02
C THR A 121 -4.68 5.03 -7.86
N GLU A 122 -5.49 6.10 -7.84
CA GLU A 122 -5.02 7.48 -7.77
C GLU A 122 -4.31 7.78 -6.44
N ILE A 123 -4.90 7.38 -5.31
CA ILE A 123 -4.32 7.60 -3.97
C ILE A 123 -3.00 6.84 -3.76
N MET A 124 -2.72 5.84 -4.59
CA MET A 124 -1.47 5.09 -4.55
C MET A 124 -0.32 5.80 -5.26
N VAL A 125 -0.62 6.71 -6.20
CA VAL A 125 0.40 7.43 -6.98
C VAL A 125 1.25 8.31 -6.07
N LYS A 126 0.63 9.05 -5.15
CA LYS A 126 1.35 10.00 -4.30
C LYS A 126 2.35 9.32 -3.35
N PRO A 127 1.99 8.25 -2.61
CA PRO A 127 2.96 7.43 -1.88
C PRO A 127 4.14 6.94 -2.71
N LEU A 128 3.88 6.45 -3.94
CA LEU A 128 4.94 5.94 -4.82
C LEU A 128 5.91 7.05 -5.26
N MET A 129 5.38 8.22 -5.63
CA MET A 129 6.21 9.36 -6.00
C MET A 129 7.04 9.84 -4.81
N ASN A 130 6.43 10.00 -3.63
CA ASN A 130 7.14 10.40 -2.42
C ASN A 130 8.27 9.42 -2.07
N LEU A 131 8.07 8.12 -2.28
CA LEU A 131 9.11 7.10 -2.09
C LEU A 131 10.26 7.26 -3.09
N ILE A 132 9.95 7.45 -4.37
CA ILE A 132 10.94 7.69 -5.43
C ILE A 132 11.77 8.93 -5.11
N ASP A 133 11.11 10.06 -4.81
CA ASP A 133 11.74 11.33 -4.49
C ASP A 133 12.65 11.23 -3.25
N THR A 134 12.26 10.42 -2.25
CA THR A 134 13.06 10.18 -1.04
C THR A 134 14.37 9.45 -1.36
N PHE A 135 14.31 8.40 -2.18
CA PHE A 135 15.50 7.62 -2.54
C PHE A 135 16.36 8.26 -3.63
N GLU A 136 15.77 9.13 -4.47
CA GLU A 136 16.50 9.93 -5.46
C GLU A 136 17.56 10.81 -4.80
N GLN A 137 17.31 11.31 -3.58
CA GLN A 137 18.30 12.09 -2.80
C GLN A 137 19.61 11.32 -2.54
N PHE A 138 19.54 9.99 -2.55
CA PHE A 138 20.68 9.10 -2.40
C PHE A 138 21.16 8.50 -3.74
N ASN A 139 20.66 9.00 -4.87
CA ASN A 139 20.86 8.44 -6.22
C ASN A 139 20.44 6.97 -6.35
N ILE A 140 19.39 6.56 -5.64
CA ILE A 140 18.87 5.20 -5.66
C ILE A 140 17.60 5.16 -6.49
N ASP A 141 17.63 4.35 -7.55
CA ASP A 141 16.45 4.08 -8.39
C ASP A 141 15.58 2.98 -7.75
N VAL A 142 14.49 3.40 -7.10
CA VAL A 142 13.53 2.51 -6.44
C VAL A 142 12.96 1.45 -7.39
N LEU A 143 12.72 1.80 -8.66
CA LEU A 143 12.15 0.88 -9.64
C LEU A 143 13.16 -0.20 -10.05
N HIS A 144 14.46 0.11 -10.03
CA HIS A 144 15.52 -0.86 -10.29
C HIS A 144 15.74 -1.82 -9.12
N TYR A 145 15.71 -1.31 -7.88
CA TYR A 145 15.93 -2.11 -6.68
C TYR A 145 14.70 -2.94 -6.29
N ILE A 146 13.49 -2.55 -6.76
CA ILE A 146 12.24 -3.34 -6.73
C ILE A 146 11.69 -3.54 -5.31
N SER A 147 12.45 -3.31 -4.24
CA SER A 147 12.00 -3.44 -2.84
C SER A 147 12.58 -2.40 -1.89
N ILE A 148 11.88 -2.13 -0.79
CA ILE A 148 12.34 -1.21 0.25
C ILE A 148 13.61 -1.70 0.94
N ALA A 149 13.72 -3.01 1.17
CA ALA A 149 14.88 -3.62 1.82
C ALA A 149 16.15 -3.48 0.97
N SER A 150 16.02 -3.62 -0.35
CA SER A 150 17.15 -3.45 -1.27
C SER A 150 17.53 -1.98 -1.44
N CYS A 151 16.55 -1.06 -1.45
CA CYS A 151 16.80 0.38 -1.39
C CYS A 151 17.55 0.75 -0.11
N ALA A 152 17.08 0.28 1.07
CA ALA A 152 17.75 0.51 2.35
C ALA A 152 19.18 -0.04 2.40
N TYR A 153 19.42 -1.21 1.81
CA TYR A 153 20.76 -1.77 1.66
C TYR A 153 21.66 -0.89 0.79
N ALA A 154 21.15 -0.40 -0.35
CA ALA A 154 21.88 0.54 -1.19
C ALA A 154 22.16 1.86 -0.47
N THR A 155 21.20 2.39 0.30
CA THR A 155 21.37 3.59 1.12
C THR A 155 22.47 3.40 2.16
N LYS A 156 22.51 2.25 2.84
CA LYS A 156 23.57 1.91 3.80
C LYS A 156 24.97 1.85 3.15
N HIS A 157 25.06 1.30 1.95
CA HIS A 157 26.33 1.32 1.22
C HIS A 157 26.72 2.74 0.83
N TYR A 158 25.78 3.50 0.29
CA TYR A 158 25.99 4.89 -0.08
C TYR A 158 26.48 5.73 1.13
N SER A 159 25.90 5.53 2.32
CA SER A 159 26.31 6.25 3.54
C SER A 159 27.72 5.88 4.02
N THR A 160 28.13 4.62 3.82
CA THR A 160 29.47 4.16 4.20
C THR A 160 30.56 4.86 3.37
N TYR A 161 30.31 5.08 2.07
CA TYR A 161 31.29 5.70 1.17
C TYR A 161 31.16 7.22 1.07
N PHE A 162 29.97 7.77 1.33
CA PHE A 162 29.67 9.19 1.21
C PHE A 162 29.01 9.75 2.49
N PRO A 163 29.67 9.64 3.66
CA PRO A 163 29.05 10.04 4.94
C PRO A 163 28.69 11.53 4.98
N SER A 164 29.46 12.41 4.32
CA SER A 164 29.16 13.85 4.24
C SER A 164 27.93 14.21 3.42
N LYS A 165 27.38 13.27 2.63
CA LYS A 165 26.12 13.44 1.90
C LYS A 165 24.90 13.10 2.74
N PHE A 166 25.09 12.39 3.86
CA PHE A 166 24.07 12.20 4.88
C PHE A 166 24.19 13.33 5.89
N ASN A 167 23.57 14.46 5.58
CA ASN A 167 23.55 15.58 6.51
C ASN A 167 22.53 15.30 7.63
N LEU A 168 22.96 14.57 8.67
CA LEU A 168 22.17 14.29 9.88
C LEU A 168 21.86 15.54 10.71
N GLU A 169 22.43 16.71 10.36
CA GLU A 169 22.23 17.95 11.11
C GLU A 169 20.81 18.53 10.98
N SER A 170 19.98 18.09 10.03
CA SER A 170 18.54 18.43 10.01
C SER A 170 17.71 17.66 11.04
N ASP A 171 18.24 16.56 11.59
CA ASP A 171 17.50 15.63 12.47
C ASP A 171 17.92 15.76 13.94
N GLN A 172 18.68 16.80 14.30
CA GLN A 172 18.85 17.18 15.72
C GLN A 172 17.59 17.77 16.36
N GLN A 173 16.49 17.90 15.60
CA GLN A 173 15.20 18.29 16.15
C GLN A 173 14.39 17.05 16.57
N GLN A 174 14.49 16.75 17.87
CA GLN A 174 13.40 16.24 18.70
C GLN A 174 12.91 14.79 18.50
N TYR A 175 13.58 13.95 17.69
CA TYR A 175 13.15 12.55 17.49
C TYR A 175 13.64 11.57 18.57
N TYR A 176 14.66 11.92 19.35
CA TYR A 176 15.25 11.04 20.36
C TYR A 176 14.61 11.12 21.75
N GLU A 177 13.66 12.04 21.98
CA GLU A 177 12.99 12.13 23.30
C GLU A 177 11.87 11.09 23.46
N ASP A 178 11.29 10.59 22.37
CA ASP A 178 10.13 9.67 22.40
C ASP A 178 10.50 8.17 22.37
N PHE A 179 11.79 7.84 22.14
CA PHE A 179 12.26 6.45 22.11
C PHE A 179 13.28 6.21 23.22
N ASP A 180 12.88 5.46 24.25
CA ASP A 180 13.81 4.96 25.26
C ASP A 180 14.63 3.80 24.67
N ILE A 181 15.81 4.14 24.15
CA ILE A 181 16.78 3.18 23.60
C ILE A 181 17.41 2.26 24.65
N ASN A 182 17.03 2.39 25.94
CA ASN A 182 17.49 1.53 27.02
C ASN A 182 16.44 0.50 27.47
N THR A 183 15.23 0.53 26.94
CA THR A 183 14.23 -0.50 27.24
C THR A 183 14.48 -1.73 26.35
N ASP A 184 14.98 -2.78 27.01
CA ASP A 184 15.10 -4.17 26.55
C ASP A 184 16.30 -4.54 25.65
N TYR A 185 17.48 -4.55 26.27
CA TYR A 185 18.41 -5.67 26.08
C TYR A 185 18.99 -6.15 27.42
N SER A 186 18.12 -6.60 28.33
CA SER A 186 18.57 -7.44 29.44
C SER A 186 18.85 -8.84 28.90
N ASN A 187 20.13 -9.19 28.72
CA ASN A 187 20.56 -10.57 28.49
C ASN A 187 20.03 -11.44 29.65
N PRO A 188 19.08 -12.36 29.44
CA PRO A 188 18.46 -13.10 30.54
C PRO A 188 19.37 -14.21 31.10
N ASN A 189 20.64 -14.28 30.70
CA ASN A 189 21.56 -15.32 31.14
C ASN A 189 22.64 -14.75 32.07
N PRO A 190 22.55 -14.94 33.40
CA PRO A 190 23.57 -14.50 34.35
C PRO A 190 24.85 -15.36 34.34
N ASN A 191 24.92 -16.41 33.51
CA ASN A 191 26.02 -17.38 33.51
C ASN A 191 26.64 -17.59 32.12
N ALA A 192 27.10 -16.51 31.48
CA ALA A 192 28.04 -16.58 30.37
C ALA A 192 29.30 -15.77 30.70
#